data_AF-A0A8S2EW66-F1
#
_entry.id   AF-A0A8S2EW66-F1
#
_cell.length_a   1.000
_cell.length_b   1.000
_cell.length_c   1.000
_cell.angle_alpha   90.00
_cell.angle_beta   90.00
_cell.angle_gamma   90.00
#
_symmetry.space_group_name_H-M   'P 1'
#
loop_
_entity.id
_entity.type
_entity.pdbx_description
1 polymer ?
#
loop_
_entity_poly.entity_id
_entity_poly.type
_entity_poly.pdbx_seq_one_letter_code
_entity_poly.pdbx_strand_id
1 'polypeptide(L)'
;MERGSNPFSPAPSPLGGIIFFSIQITSRKVSANSKIDLIEQARSYYRGNPKRLKFVDEFDQLYRPNDSLRWCFRAPFPSRLLRYALISRNAELLQPCHFLIIDVLRVLQQQPRRPGRGQLYRGMKVSNELMNMFETHTGGLVCASGFFTCTKSRTIGLQSASSPGYRPDLSSVLFKIDFDASARFAEVAMDNGSTIVIFDVATSFRVMCVNRGAMSVIKMKTASDEGKRVAVEYKEKHKGQAVQALLDELSAPPKSPTPQGSPPPSSGKVEVRNEMNQVSSPKVSEDELQAQKHLKRGEIDQAIIVYRRIRPVSARILNLVGQLCAEEKQDYDSAVECYTQALKMQEEAGENVADTLSRLGRVHYHRGEFDSALKCHSRALLLYESAYPPSAASIATSLTDISNVHLARKELQEALDYAQQAWTLRESRVSDNETVVATSLVLLTNIHHELRDDAQALKLGTRALVLFERIYPSNPSQSAGLLNTLGLIRMNLGELSEARHCFERALKIYTHIAPLRQSEGATVEKNLQCVIEMQQNTENLQLYS
;
A
#
# COMPACT_ATOMS: atom_id res chain seq x y z
N MET A 1 57.09 -27.26 -10.98
CA MET A 1 56.94 -27.53 -9.54
C MET A 1 56.31 -26.27 -8.94
N GLU A 2 54.99 -26.08 -9.03
CA GLU A 2 53.97 -26.69 -8.16
C GLU A 2 54.37 -26.73 -6.68
N ARG A 3 53.74 -25.86 -5.88
CA ARG A 3 52.89 -26.26 -4.75
C ARG A 3 51.82 -25.20 -4.53
N GLY A 4 50.57 -25.65 -4.70
CA GLY A 4 49.37 -24.82 -4.72
C GLY A 4 49.01 -24.20 -3.38
N SER A 5 48.59 -22.96 -3.46
CA SER A 5 47.79 -22.25 -2.47
C SER A 5 46.41 -22.89 -2.34
N ASN A 6 46.09 -23.31 -1.13
CA ASN A 6 44.87 -23.97 -0.70
C ASN A 6 43.61 -23.09 -0.96
N PRO A 7 42.59 -23.53 -1.73
CA PRO A 7 41.44 -22.71 -2.12
C PRO A 7 40.29 -22.68 -1.08
N PHE A 8 40.49 -23.21 0.13
CA PHE A 8 39.50 -23.16 1.21
C PHE A 8 39.75 -21.99 2.17
N SER A 9 39.42 -20.78 1.71
CA SER A 9 39.07 -19.67 2.60
C SER A 9 37.77 -19.06 2.09
N PRO A 10 36.60 -19.46 2.60
CA PRO A 10 35.39 -18.73 2.33
C PRO A 10 35.37 -17.51 3.25
N ALA A 11 35.81 -16.36 2.72
CA ALA A 11 35.30 -15.09 3.20
C ALA A 11 33.76 -15.15 3.12
N PRO A 12 33.03 -14.73 4.16
CA PRO A 12 31.60 -15.04 4.26
C PRO A 12 30.83 -14.30 3.18
N SER A 13 30.14 -15.07 2.34
CA SER A 13 29.10 -14.54 1.47
C SER A 13 27.94 -13.99 2.33
N PRO A 14 27.11 -13.07 1.79
CA PRO A 14 25.91 -12.53 2.45
C PRO A 14 24.93 -13.59 3.03
N LEU A 15 25.13 -14.86 2.65
CA LEU A 15 24.38 -16.04 3.03
C LEU A 15 24.73 -16.56 4.44
N GLY A 16 25.99 -16.41 4.89
CA GLY A 16 26.40 -16.75 6.26
C GLY A 16 25.72 -15.88 7.31
N GLY A 17 25.52 -14.59 6.98
CA GLY A 17 24.79 -13.64 7.81
C GLY A 17 23.31 -13.98 7.99
N ILE A 18 22.64 -14.52 6.95
CA ILE A 18 21.23 -14.93 7.00
C ILE A 18 21.06 -16.18 7.88
N ILE A 19 21.95 -17.17 7.72
CA ILE A 19 21.93 -18.39 8.54
C ILE A 19 22.16 -18.04 10.02
N PHE A 20 23.13 -17.15 10.29
CA PHE A 20 23.42 -16.66 11.64
C PHE A 20 22.23 -15.88 12.24
N PHE A 21 21.58 -15.02 11.46
CA PHE A 21 20.41 -14.26 11.85
C PHE A 21 19.21 -15.15 12.22
N SER A 22 18.91 -16.18 11.41
CA SER A 22 17.86 -17.16 11.71
C SER A 22 18.15 -17.88 13.03
N ILE A 23 19.40 -18.29 13.27
CA ILE A 23 19.81 -18.99 14.51
C ILE A 23 19.77 -18.07 15.72
N GLN A 24 20.19 -16.81 15.56
CA GLN A 24 20.09 -15.75 16.57
C GLN A 24 18.65 -15.55 17.04
N ILE A 25 17.71 -15.39 16.10
CA ILE A 25 16.28 -15.29 16.41
C ILE A 25 15.81 -16.52 17.19
N THR A 26 16.24 -17.72 16.84
CA THR A 26 15.82 -18.92 17.60
C THR A 26 16.49 -19.10 18.97
N SER A 27 17.56 -18.36 19.27
CA SER A 27 18.40 -18.56 20.46
C SER A 27 18.17 -17.52 21.57
N ARG A 28 17.42 -16.45 21.32
CA ARG A 28 17.06 -15.46 22.33
C ARG A 28 15.91 -15.98 23.19
N LYS A 29 15.91 -15.64 24.48
CA LYS A 29 14.75 -15.87 25.34
C LYS A 29 13.62 -14.93 24.90
N VAL A 30 12.42 -15.48 24.70
CA VAL A 30 11.20 -14.67 24.48
C VAL A 30 11.03 -13.75 25.69
N SER A 31 10.90 -12.44 25.47
CA SER A 31 10.49 -11.53 26.55
C SER A 31 9.09 -11.93 27.01
N ALA A 32 8.86 -12.01 28.32
CA ALA A 32 7.56 -12.36 28.90
C ALA A 32 6.43 -11.45 28.38
N ASN A 33 6.76 -10.23 27.97
CA ASN A 33 5.81 -9.22 27.53
C ASN A 33 5.70 -9.09 26.00
N SER A 34 6.42 -9.89 25.19
CA SER A 34 6.48 -9.69 23.72
C SER A 34 5.11 -9.66 23.03
N LYS A 35 4.16 -10.49 23.52
CA LYS A 35 2.77 -10.49 23.04
C LYS A 35 2.04 -9.20 23.43
N ILE A 36 2.23 -8.73 24.65
CA ILE A 36 1.64 -7.50 25.18
C ILE A 36 2.16 -6.31 24.37
N ASP A 37 3.48 -6.21 24.18
CA ASP A 37 4.12 -5.15 23.40
C ASP A 37 3.58 -5.12 21.95
N LEU A 38 3.41 -6.28 21.32
CA LEU A 38 2.84 -6.38 19.97
C LEU A 38 1.39 -5.88 19.93
N ILE A 39 0.60 -6.23 20.94
CA ILE A 39 -0.81 -5.84 21.03
C ILE A 39 -0.95 -4.36 21.34
N GLU A 40 -0.13 -3.80 22.22
CA GLU A 40 -0.13 -2.36 22.53
C GLU A 40 0.28 -1.52 21.32
N GLN A 41 1.33 -1.95 20.59
CA GLN A 41 1.71 -1.31 19.33
C GLN A 41 0.57 -1.39 18.30
N ALA A 42 -0.09 -2.54 18.18
CA ALA A 42 -1.24 -2.71 17.30
C ALA A 42 -2.44 -1.83 17.72
N ARG A 43 -2.76 -1.76 19.02
CA ARG A 43 -3.84 -0.94 19.56
C ARG A 43 -3.57 0.55 19.39
N SER A 44 -2.32 0.97 19.57
CA SER A 44 -1.89 2.35 19.33
C SER A 44 -1.98 2.70 17.84
N TYR A 45 -1.54 1.80 16.97
CA TYR A 45 -1.61 1.98 15.52
C TYR A 45 -3.04 2.00 14.98
N TYR A 46 -3.92 1.11 15.47
CA TYR A 46 -5.33 1.04 15.08
C TYR A 46 -6.24 1.89 15.99
N ARG A 47 -5.68 2.87 16.72
CA ARG A 47 -6.46 3.74 17.60
C ARG A 47 -7.50 4.50 16.79
N GLY A 48 -8.78 4.28 17.10
CA GLY A 48 -9.91 4.83 16.34
C GLY A 48 -10.52 3.90 15.29
N ASN A 49 -9.98 2.69 15.07
CA ASN A 49 -10.54 1.73 14.11
C ASN A 49 -11.12 0.48 14.82
N PRO A 50 -12.41 0.48 15.21
CA PRO A 50 -13.00 -0.59 16.01
C PRO A 50 -13.02 -1.96 15.30
N LYS A 51 -13.08 -1.99 13.96
CA LYS A 51 -13.03 -3.24 13.18
C LYS A 51 -11.65 -3.88 13.22
N ARG A 52 -10.58 -3.09 13.09
CA ARG A 52 -9.20 -3.57 13.22
C ARG A 52 -8.87 -3.92 14.66
N LEU A 53 -9.31 -3.10 15.61
CA LEU A 53 -9.19 -3.39 17.04
C LEU A 53 -9.89 -4.69 17.40
N LYS A 54 -11.06 -5.00 16.82
CA LYS A 54 -11.72 -6.31 17.00
C LYS A 54 -10.84 -7.48 16.57
N PHE A 55 -10.08 -7.37 15.48
CA PHE A 55 -9.13 -8.42 15.08
C PHE A 55 -7.90 -8.49 16.01
N VAL A 56 -7.45 -7.34 16.54
CA VAL A 56 -6.38 -7.30 17.55
C VAL A 56 -6.86 -7.93 18.85
N ASP A 57 -8.09 -7.67 19.27
CA ASP A 57 -8.71 -8.24 20.47
C ASP A 57 -9.04 -9.72 20.29
N GLU A 58 -9.49 -10.13 19.10
CA GLU A 58 -9.65 -11.55 18.75
C GLU A 58 -8.32 -12.29 18.81
N PHE A 59 -7.25 -11.70 18.27
CA PHE A 59 -5.90 -12.25 18.39
C PHE A 59 -5.44 -12.28 19.86
N ASP A 60 -5.70 -11.24 20.64
CA ASP A 60 -5.36 -11.19 22.06
C ASP A 60 -6.05 -12.33 22.84
N GLN A 61 -7.34 -12.53 22.62
CA GLN A 61 -8.16 -13.50 23.35
C GLN A 61 -7.98 -14.95 22.87
N LEU A 62 -7.90 -15.16 21.55
CA LEU A 62 -7.96 -16.50 20.94
C LEU A 62 -6.59 -17.07 20.56
N TYR A 63 -5.51 -16.28 20.60
CA TYR A 63 -4.19 -16.80 20.25
C TYR A 63 -3.73 -17.90 21.20
N ARG A 64 -3.39 -19.06 20.62
CA ARG A 64 -2.73 -20.18 21.28
C ARG A 64 -1.45 -20.55 20.52
N PRO A 65 -0.35 -20.95 21.20
CA PRO A 65 0.91 -21.33 20.55
C PRO A 65 0.77 -22.39 19.44
N ASN A 66 -0.12 -23.36 19.62
CA ASN A 66 -0.34 -24.43 18.63
C ASN A 66 -1.07 -23.94 17.37
N ASP A 67 -1.78 -22.81 17.45
CA ASP A 67 -2.48 -22.17 16.33
C ASP A 67 -1.64 -21.09 15.64
N SER A 68 -0.36 -20.96 16.01
CA SER A 68 0.55 -19.95 15.47
C SER A 68 0.63 -19.95 13.94
N LEU A 69 0.60 -21.13 13.30
CA LEU A 69 0.54 -21.26 11.85
C LEU A 69 -0.74 -20.66 11.24
N ARG A 70 -1.90 -20.81 11.91
CA ARG A 70 -3.14 -20.18 11.45
C ARG A 70 -3.00 -18.66 11.49
N TRP A 71 -2.53 -18.10 12.60
CA TRP A 71 -2.41 -16.65 12.75
C TRP A 71 -1.33 -16.03 11.85
N CYS A 72 -0.19 -16.70 11.66
CA CYS A 72 0.91 -16.20 10.84
C CYS A 72 0.66 -16.29 9.33
N PHE A 73 -0.31 -17.09 8.87
CA PHE A 73 -0.53 -17.32 7.44
C PHE A 73 -1.98 -17.10 6.97
N ARG A 74 -2.95 -16.96 7.88
CA ARG A 74 -4.36 -16.65 7.55
C ARG A 74 -4.84 -15.30 8.06
N ALA A 75 -4.30 -14.79 9.17
CA ALA A 75 -4.80 -13.55 9.76
C ALA A 75 -4.12 -12.29 9.18
N PRO A 76 -4.86 -11.19 8.91
CA PRO A 76 -4.33 -10.04 8.16
C PRO A 76 -3.21 -9.28 8.87
N PHE A 77 -3.28 -9.15 10.20
CA PHE A 77 -2.33 -8.35 10.98
C PHE A 77 -1.03 -9.10 11.29
N PRO A 78 -1.04 -10.29 11.94
CA PRO A 78 0.19 -10.98 12.34
C PRO A 78 1.02 -11.46 11.15
N SER A 79 0.37 -11.94 10.08
CA SER A 79 1.06 -12.47 8.89
C SER A 79 1.88 -11.40 8.14
N ARG A 80 1.31 -10.19 8.01
CA ARG A 80 1.94 -9.08 7.29
C ARG A 80 3.12 -8.51 8.06
N LEU A 81 2.89 -8.26 9.36
CA LEU A 81 3.89 -7.68 10.23
C LEU A 81 5.09 -8.62 10.42
N LEU A 82 4.84 -9.93 10.57
CA LEU A 82 5.88 -10.95 10.61
C LEU A 82 6.67 -11.05 9.31
N ARG A 83 5.98 -11.07 8.16
CA ARG A 83 6.64 -11.10 6.84
C ARG A 83 7.53 -9.88 6.64
N TYR A 84 7.04 -8.69 7.01
CA TYR A 84 7.80 -7.46 6.89
C TYR A 84 9.04 -7.47 7.80
N ALA A 85 8.89 -7.80 9.09
CA ALA A 85 9.99 -7.86 10.05
C ALA A 85 11.13 -8.81 9.62
N LEU A 86 10.78 -9.96 9.03
CA LEU A 86 11.76 -10.94 8.56
C LEU A 86 12.48 -10.50 7.28
N ILE A 87 11.79 -9.81 6.37
CA ILE A 87 12.38 -9.33 5.10
C ILE A 87 13.25 -8.08 5.34
N SER A 88 12.77 -7.14 6.15
CA SER A 88 13.47 -5.88 6.44
C SER A 88 14.59 -6.02 7.47
N ARG A 89 14.66 -7.17 8.17
CA ARG A 89 15.60 -7.44 9.28
C ARG A 89 15.54 -6.38 10.39
N ASN A 90 14.40 -5.72 10.56
CA ASN A 90 14.23 -4.66 11.54
C ASN A 90 14.19 -5.24 12.97
N ALA A 91 15.20 -4.95 13.78
CA ALA A 91 15.35 -5.48 15.13
C ALA A 91 14.21 -5.06 16.09
N GLU A 92 13.70 -3.84 15.96
CA GLU A 92 12.63 -3.29 16.80
C GLU A 92 11.29 -3.98 16.56
N LEU A 93 11.03 -4.40 15.32
CA LEU A 93 9.81 -5.15 14.96
C LEU A 93 9.94 -6.65 15.18
N LEU A 94 11.15 -7.20 15.10
CA LEU A 94 11.40 -8.62 15.36
C LEU A 94 11.22 -8.99 16.83
N GLN A 95 11.48 -8.06 17.75
CA GLN A 95 11.33 -8.27 19.19
C GLN A 95 9.89 -8.58 19.60
N PRO A 96 8.86 -7.79 19.25
CA PRO A 96 7.46 -8.13 19.55
C PRO A 96 6.95 -9.32 18.72
N CYS A 97 7.50 -9.57 17.52
CA CYS A 97 7.15 -10.77 16.72
C CYS A 97 7.76 -12.08 17.23
N HIS A 98 8.72 -12.00 18.15
CA HIS A 98 9.62 -13.08 18.45
C HIS A 98 8.88 -14.34 18.95
N PHE A 99 7.87 -14.15 19.80
CA PHE A 99 7.07 -15.26 20.33
C PHE A 99 6.32 -16.02 19.22
N LEU A 100 5.80 -15.31 18.21
CA LEU A 100 5.12 -15.92 17.05
C LEU A 100 6.10 -16.79 16.26
N ILE A 101 7.32 -16.30 16.04
CA ILE A 101 8.36 -17.07 15.34
C ILE A 101 8.67 -18.35 16.12
N ILE A 102 8.89 -18.26 17.43
CA ILE A 102 9.20 -19.42 18.27
C ILE A 102 8.04 -20.42 18.29
N ASP A 103 6.80 -19.96 18.42
CA ASP A 103 5.64 -20.85 18.44
C ASP A 103 5.44 -21.55 17.09
N VAL A 104 5.61 -20.85 15.96
CA VAL A 104 5.60 -21.48 14.63
C VAL A 104 6.69 -22.54 14.51
N LEU A 105 7.90 -22.24 14.98
CA LEU A 105 9.02 -23.18 14.96
C LEU A 105 8.74 -24.40 15.84
N ARG A 106 8.14 -24.22 17.01
CA ARG A 106 7.74 -25.32 17.89
C ARG A 106 6.74 -26.22 17.18
N VAL A 107 5.71 -25.65 16.55
CA VAL A 107 4.72 -26.41 15.79
C VAL A 107 5.36 -27.17 14.62
N LEU A 108 6.31 -26.55 13.91
CA LEU A 108 7.07 -27.19 12.83
C LEU A 108 7.97 -28.33 13.33
N GLN A 109 8.57 -28.21 14.53
CA GLN A 109 9.43 -29.23 15.12
C GLN A 109 8.64 -30.45 15.63
N GLN A 110 7.39 -30.27 16.03
CA GLN A 110 6.49 -31.33 16.48
C GLN A 110 5.90 -32.15 15.32
N GLN A 111 6.06 -31.69 14.07
CA GLN A 111 5.60 -32.46 12.91
C GLN A 111 6.44 -33.74 12.73
N PRO A 112 5.79 -34.90 12.45
CA PRO A 112 6.51 -36.14 12.22
C PRO A 112 7.42 -36.03 11.01
N ARG A 113 8.62 -36.64 11.09
CA ARG A 113 9.52 -36.75 9.94
C ARG A 113 8.82 -37.56 8.84
N ARG A 114 8.78 -37.01 7.63
CA ARG A 114 8.14 -37.66 6.48
C ARG A 114 9.08 -38.77 5.97
N PRO A 115 8.60 -40.02 5.85
CA PRO A 115 9.40 -41.09 5.26
C PRO A 115 9.37 -40.94 3.73
N GLY A 116 10.46 -40.47 3.15
CA GLY A 116 10.64 -40.51 1.69
C GLY A 116 11.35 -39.31 1.08
N ARG A 117 11.52 -39.38 -0.23
CA ARG A 117 11.95 -38.26 -1.08
C ARG A 117 10.74 -37.70 -1.81
N GLY A 118 10.73 -36.40 -2.05
CA GLY A 118 9.67 -35.76 -2.81
C GLY A 118 10.08 -34.44 -3.43
N GLN A 119 9.13 -33.83 -4.13
CA GLN A 119 9.32 -32.58 -4.86
C GLN A 119 8.30 -31.54 -4.42
N LEU A 120 8.79 -30.32 -4.24
CA LEU A 120 8.00 -29.13 -3.95
C LEU A 120 8.29 -28.05 -4.98
N TYR A 121 7.31 -27.19 -5.16
CA TYR A 121 7.34 -26.14 -6.15
C TYR A 121 7.04 -24.80 -5.50
N ARG A 122 7.75 -23.77 -5.94
CA ARG A 122 7.39 -22.39 -5.64
C ARG A 122 7.59 -21.55 -6.88
N GLY A 123 6.53 -20.84 -7.29
CA GLY A 123 6.64 -19.84 -8.33
C GLY A 123 6.75 -18.45 -7.75
N MET A 124 7.67 -17.64 -8.29
CA MET A 124 7.75 -16.22 -7.99
C MET A 124 8.47 -15.47 -9.12
N LYS A 125 8.34 -14.14 -9.09
CA LYS A 125 9.16 -13.23 -9.88
C LYS A 125 10.45 -12.90 -9.13
N VAL A 126 11.57 -12.92 -9.84
CA VAL A 126 12.91 -12.72 -9.27
C VAL A 126 13.68 -11.70 -10.11
N SER A 127 14.35 -10.74 -9.48
CA SER A 127 15.18 -9.76 -10.18
C SER A 127 16.40 -10.40 -10.85
N ASN A 128 16.88 -9.77 -11.92
CA ASN A 128 18.10 -10.21 -12.61
C ASN A 128 19.31 -10.24 -11.67
N GLU A 129 19.39 -9.34 -10.69
CA GLU A 129 20.45 -9.34 -9.68
C GLU A 129 20.40 -10.59 -8.80
N LEU A 130 19.21 -10.96 -8.30
CA LEU A 130 19.03 -12.15 -7.47
C LEU A 130 19.18 -13.44 -8.30
N MET A 131 18.83 -13.42 -9.59
CA MET A 131 19.13 -14.49 -10.53
C MET A 131 20.63 -14.69 -10.73
N ASN A 132 21.39 -13.61 -10.95
CA ASN A 132 22.84 -13.66 -11.05
C ASN A 132 23.45 -14.23 -9.76
N MET A 133 22.94 -13.82 -8.60
CA MET A 133 23.36 -14.37 -7.30
C MET A 133 23.17 -15.88 -7.19
N PHE A 134 22.05 -16.43 -7.67
CA PHE A 134 21.83 -17.87 -7.68
C PHE A 134 22.80 -18.60 -8.63
N GLU A 135 23.14 -17.99 -9.75
CA GLU A 135 24.08 -18.56 -10.72
C GLU A 135 25.50 -18.61 -10.17
N THR A 136 25.98 -17.50 -9.61
CA THR A 136 27.32 -17.41 -9.03
C THR A 136 27.50 -18.31 -7.80
N HIS A 137 26.40 -18.64 -7.10
CA HIS A 137 26.40 -19.52 -5.93
C HIS A 137 25.84 -20.92 -6.24
N THR A 138 25.90 -21.36 -7.50
CA THR A 138 25.56 -22.75 -7.86
C THR A 138 26.49 -23.72 -7.11
N GLY A 139 25.90 -24.74 -6.49
CA GLY A 139 26.59 -25.65 -5.57
C GLY A 139 26.68 -25.13 -4.13
N GLY A 140 26.41 -23.84 -3.88
CA GLY A 140 26.38 -23.22 -2.56
C GLY A 140 25.07 -23.40 -1.79
N LEU A 141 25.09 -23.03 -0.50
CA LEU A 141 23.92 -23.02 0.38
C LEU A 141 23.22 -21.66 0.36
N VAL A 142 21.89 -21.68 0.26
CA VAL A 142 21.02 -20.51 0.32
C VAL A 142 19.96 -20.69 1.40
N CYS A 143 19.66 -19.61 2.13
CA CYS A 143 18.55 -19.55 3.07
C CYS A 143 17.49 -18.56 2.62
N ALA A 144 16.24 -18.86 2.96
CA ALA A 144 15.15 -17.94 2.75
C ALA A 144 15.19 -16.81 3.80
N SER A 145 14.90 -15.58 3.38
CA SER A 145 14.73 -14.42 4.27
C SER A 145 13.36 -14.46 4.96
N GLY A 146 13.11 -15.51 5.74
CA GLY A 146 11.84 -15.79 6.43
C GLY A 146 11.22 -17.14 6.08
N PHE A 147 9.95 -17.34 6.45
CA PHE A 147 9.22 -18.59 6.17
C PHE A 147 9.03 -18.81 4.67
N PHE A 148 9.60 -19.90 4.15
CA PHE A 148 9.54 -20.23 2.74
C PHE A 148 8.34 -21.13 2.44
N THR A 149 7.25 -20.52 1.95
CA THR A 149 6.03 -21.20 1.48
C THR A 149 6.21 -21.86 0.10
N CYS A 150 5.70 -23.08 -0.07
CA CYS A 150 5.75 -23.90 -1.27
C CYS A 150 4.41 -24.60 -1.51
N THR A 151 4.28 -25.30 -2.63
CA THR A 151 3.14 -26.16 -2.95
C THR A 151 3.63 -27.52 -3.48
N LYS A 152 2.83 -28.56 -3.29
CA LYS A 152 3.04 -29.88 -3.91
C LYS A 152 2.65 -29.89 -5.39
N SER A 153 1.75 -29.00 -5.81
CA SER A 153 1.27 -28.96 -7.19
C SER A 153 2.20 -28.14 -8.06
N ARG A 154 2.81 -28.80 -9.05
CA ARG A 154 3.61 -28.12 -10.09
C ARG A 154 2.78 -27.07 -10.82
N THR A 155 1.51 -27.34 -11.06
CA THR A 155 0.58 -26.44 -11.75
C THR A 155 0.37 -25.16 -10.95
N ILE A 156 0.11 -25.26 -9.64
CA ILE A 156 -0.04 -24.08 -8.76
C ILE A 156 1.27 -23.29 -8.68
N GLY A 157 2.41 -24.00 -8.61
CA GLY A 157 3.73 -23.37 -8.65
C GLY A 157 3.99 -22.61 -9.96
N LEU A 158 3.66 -23.19 -11.10
CA LEU A 158 3.77 -22.55 -12.41
C LEU A 158 2.81 -21.37 -12.55
N GLN A 159 1.57 -21.48 -12.11
CA GLN A 159 0.62 -20.36 -12.07
C GLN A 159 1.16 -19.21 -11.24
N SER A 160 1.76 -19.50 -10.08
CA SER A 160 2.39 -18.49 -9.22
C SER A 160 3.61 -17.84 -9.88
N ALA A 161 4.43 -18.57 -10.63
CA ALA A 161 5.59 -18.05 -11.37
C ALA A 161 5.19 -17.25 -12.62
N SER A 162 4.05 -17.63 -13.20
CA SER A 162 3.45 -17.02 -14.38
C SER A 162 2.57 -15.84 -14.03
N SER A 163 2.38 -15.53 -12.73
CA SER A 163 1.88 -14.22 -12.31
C SER A 163 2.72 -13.18 -13.06
N PRO A 164 2.13 -12.29 -13.85
CA PRO A 164 2.85 -11.24 -14.56
C PRO A 164 3.69 -10.41 -13.58
N GLY A 165 4.73 -9.77 -14.12
CA GLY A 165 5.64 -8.93 -13.34
C GLY A 165 5.75 -7.59 -14.02
N TYR A 166 5.62 -6.51 -13.27
CA TYR A 166 5.56 -5.13 -13.80
C TYR A 166 6.90 -4.45 -13.95
N ARG A 167 7.94 -5.13 -13.48
CA ARG A 167 9.31 -4.70 -13.62
C ARG A 167 9.95 -5.49 -14.76
N PRO A 168 10.53 -4.81 -15.77
CA PRO A 168 11.10 -5.47 -16.93
C PRO A 168 12.34 -6.32 -16.59
N ASP A 169 12.93 -6.12 -15.42
CA ASP A 169 14.09 -6.88 -14.93
C ASP A 169 13.71 -8.11 -14.09
N LEU A 170 12.41 -8.43 -13.96
CA LEU A 170 11.93 -9.60 -13.24
C LEU A 170 11.75 -10.80 -14.17
N SER A 171 12.48 -11.88 -13.87
CA SER A 171 12.32 -13.18 -14.52
C SER A 171 11.26 -14.02 -13.80
N SER A 172 10.41 -14.71 -14.57
CA SER A 172 9.54 -15.77 -14.03
C SER A 172 10.36 -16.97 -13.62
N VAL A 173 10.33 -17.33 -12.34
CA VAL A 173 11.13 -18.43 -11.81
C VAL A 173 10.25 -19.46 -11.14
N LEU A 174 10.40 -20.71 -11.56
CA LEU A 174 9.93 -21.88 -10.85
C LEU A 174 11.09 -22.49 -10.05
N PHE A 175 11.00 -22.41 -8.72
CA PHE A 175 11.85 -23.16 -7.83
C PHE A 175 11.35 -24.60 -7.76
N LYS A 176 12.22 -25.53 -8.14
CA LYS A 176 12.00 -26.97 -8.01
C LYS A 176 12.86 -27.49 -6.86
N ILE A 177 12.22 -27.89 -5.78
CA ILE A 177 12.89 -28.21 -4.52
C ILE A 177 12.74 -29.71 -4.24
N ASP A 178 13.85 -30.43 -4.36
CA ASP A 178 13.94 -31.82 -3.94
C ASP A 178 14.17 -31.88 -2.43
N PHE A 179 13.35 -32.66 -1.73
CA PHE A 179 13.51 -32.90 -0.30
C PHE A 179 13.70 -34.38 0.00
N ASP A 180 14.38 -34.67 1.11
CA ASP A 180 14.56 -36.01 1.65
C ASP A 180 14.02 -36.13 3.08
N ALA A 181 14.24 -37.27 3.72
CA ALA A 181 13.74 -37.57 5.06
C ALA A 181 14.27 -36.63 6.16
N SER A 182 15.26 -35.78 5.87
CA SER A 182 15.77 -34.76 6.80
C SER A 182 14.94 -33.46 6.80
N ALA A 183 14.11 -33.24 5.77
CA ALA A 183 13.36 -32.02 5.60
C ALA A 183 12.24 -31.86 6.64
N ARG A 184 12.12 -30.65 7.20
CA ARG A 184 11.06 -30.27 8.15
C ARG A 184 10.20 -29.18 7.54
N PHE A 185 8.92 -29.47 7.34
CA PHE A 185 7.94 -28.51 6.87
C PHE A 185 6.54 -28.88 7.39
N ALA A 186 5.67 -27.89 7.55
CA ALA A 186 4.24 -28.11 7.83
C ALA A 186 3.41 -28.01 6.56
N GLU A 187 2.30 -28.74 6.53
CA GLU A 187 1.26 -28.61 5.51
C GLU A 187 0.07 -27.90 6.12
N VAL A 188 -0.30 -26.76 5.55
CA VAL A 188 -1.45 -25.96 5.97
C VAL A 188 -2.48 -26.02 4.85
N ALA A 189 -3.63 -26.62 5.14
CA ALA A 189 -4.79 -26.55 4.25
C ALA A 189 -5.36 -25.13 4.27
N MET A 190 -5.55 -24.54 3.11
CA MET A 190 -6.11 -23.20 2.90
C MET A 190 -7.61 -23.31 2.63
N ASP A 191 -8.33 -22.20 2.81
CA ASP A 191 -9.80 -22.17 2.72
C ASP A 191 -10.31 -22.43 1.29
N ASN A 192 -9.44 -22.26 0.29
CA ASN A 192 -9.70 -22.58 -1.12
C ASN A 192 -9.40 -24.05 -1.49
N GLY A 193 -9.17 -24.93 -0.52
CA GLY A 193 -8.86 -26.34 -0.72
C GLY A 193 -7.41 -26.64 -1.14
N SER A 194 -6.56 -25.62 -1.35
CA SER A 194 -5.14 -25.83 -1.64
C SER A 194 -4.32 -26.09 -0.38
N THR A 195 -3.17 -26.76 -0.53
CA THR A 195 -2.23 -26.98 0.58
C THR A 195 -0.96 -26.17 0.38
N ILE A 196 -0.64 -25.33 1.36
CA ILE A 196 0.65 -24.63 1.43
C ILE A 196 1.61 -25.44 2.30
N VAL A 197 2.81 -25.64 1.79
CA VAL A 197 3.92 -26.25 2.50
C VAL A 197 4.82 -25.14 3.05
N ILE A 198 5.15 -25.18 4.34
CA ILE A 198 5.90 -24.09 4.99
C ILE A 198 7.18 -24.67 5.58
N PHE A 199 8.33 -24.19 5.08
CA PHE A 199 9.63 -24.50 5.65
C PHE A 199 9.97 -23.61 6.84
N ASP A 200 10.74 -24.17 7.78
CA ASP A 200 11.37 -23.47 8.88
C ASP A 200 12.30 -22.33 8.37
N VAL A 201 12.36 -21.20 9.08
CA VAL A 201 13.24 -20.04 8.82
C VAL A 201 14.72 -20.41 8.80
N ALA A 202 15.10 -21.50 9.48
CA ALA A 202 16.46 -22.04 9.47
C ALA A 202 16.71 -23.07 8.34
N THR A 203 15.72 -23.36 7.49
CA THR A 203 15.89 -24.30 6.38
C THR A 203 16.90 -23.75 5.38
N SER A 204 17.92 -24.55 5.11
CA SER A 204 18.94 -24.26 4.10
C SER A 204 18.69 -25.09 2.86
N PHE A 205 18.96 -24.51 1.70
CA PHE A 205 18.78 -25.13 0.40
C PHE A 205 20.07 -25.06 -0.39
N ARG A 206 20.53 -26.17 -0.93
CA ARG A 206 21.65 -26.17 -1.88
C ARG A 206 21.13 -25.87 -3.27
N VAL A 207 21.71 -24.88 -3.95
CA VAL A 207 21.40 -24.57 -5.34
C VAL A 207 22.11 -25.62 -6.21
N MET A 208 21.35 -26.41 -6.96
CA MET A 208 21.91 -27.48 -7.79
C MET A 208 22.23 -26.98 -9.20
N CYS A 209 21.31 -26.22 -9.79
CA CYS A 209 21.51 -25.56 -11.08
C CYS A 209 20.50 -24.44 -11.28
N VAL A 210 20.85 -23.48 -12.14
CA VAL A 210 19.98 -22.41 -12.61
C VAL A 210 19.87 -22.52 -14.12
N ASN A 211 18.64 -22.70 -14.61
CA ASN A 211 18.36 -22.78 -16.03
C ASN A 211 17.56 -21.55 -16.45
N ARG A 212 18.15 -20.64 -17.22
CA ARG A 212 17.44 -19.48 -17.78
C ARG A 212 16.56 -19.86 -18.95
N GLY A 213 15.43 -19.18 -19.05
CA GLY A 213 14.50 -19.27 -20.16
C GLY A 213 13.28 -18.39 -19.91
N ALA A 214 12.28 -18.46 -20.80
CA ALA A 214 11.00 -17.75 -20.63
C ALA A 214 10.33 -18.07 -19.28
N MET A 215 10.48 -19.32 -18.82
CA MET A 215 10.24 -19.74 -17.45
C MET A 215 11.54 -20.31 -16.91
N SER A 216 12.26 -19.51 -16.12
CA SER A 216 13.53 -19.94 -15.53
C SER A 216 13.27 -20.98 -14.44
N VAL A 217 14.14 -21.98 -14.33
CA VAL A 217 14.00 -23.05 -13.35
C VAL A 217 15.25 -23.09 -12.48
N ILE A 218 15.05 -22.88 -11.17
CA ILE A 218 16.11 -23.06 -10.17
C ILE A 218 15.86 -24.38 -9.47
N LYS A 219 16.78 -25.34 -9.63
CA LYS A 219 16.72 -26.61 -8.92
C LYS A 219 17.47 -26.47 -7.61
N MET A 220 16.82 -26.84 -6.52
CA MET A 220 17.40 -26.82 -5.19
C MET A 220 17.17 -28.13 -4.46
N LYS A 221 18.02 -28.43 -3.49
CA LYS A 221 17.83 -29.56 -2.58
C LYS A 221 17.86 -29.08 -1.13
N THR A 222 16.99 -29.62 -0.27
CA THR A 222 17.06 -29.34 1.18
C THR A 222 18.41 -29.80 1.74
N ALA A 223 19.07 -28.93 2.51
CA ALA A 223 20.41 -29.13 3.06
C ALA A 223 20.52 -28.64 4.52
N SER A 224 19.43 -28.77 5.29
CA SER A 224 19.31 -28.18 6.63
C SER A 224 20.37 -28.65 7.64
N ASP A 225 20.80 -29.92 7.58
CA ASP A 225 21.83 -30.42 8.50
C ASP A 225 23.22 -29.86 8.17
N GLU A 226 23.49 -29.63 6.89
CA GLU A 226 24.72 -28.99 6.44
C GLU A 226 24.75 -27.50 6.80
N GLY A 227 23.65 -26.79 6.56
CA GLY A 227 23.51 -25.39 6.95
C GLY A 227 23.70 -25.16 8.45
N LYS A 228 23.20 -26.07 9.30
CA LYS A 228 23.44 -26.04 10.75
C LYS A 228 24.91 -26.19 11.11
N ARG A 229 25.66 -27.08 10.45
CA ARG A 229 27.10 -27.27 10.71
C ARG A 229 27.87 -25.98 10.37
N VAL A 230 27.62 -25.42 9.19
CA VAL A 230 28.24 -24.15 8.74
C VAL A 230 27.96 -23.03 9.72
N ALA A 231 26.75 -22.97 10.25
CA ALA A 231 26.38 -21.94 11.22
C ALA A 231 27.07 -22.08 12.58
N VAL A 232 27.21 -23.32 13.07
CA VAL A 232 27.93 -23.62 14.32
C VAL A 232 29.40 -23.25 14.16
N GLU A 233 30.03 -23.61 13.04
CA GLU A 233 31.39 -23.21 12.72
C GLU A 233 31.56 -21.68 12.63
N TYR A 234 30.59 -20.99 12.04
CA TYR A 234 30.59 -19.53 11.97
C TYR A 234 30.48 -18.90 13.37
N LYS A 235 29.59 -19.42 14.23
CA LYS A 235 29.43 -18.96 15.60
C LYS A 235 30.70 -19.17 16.42
N GLU A 236 31.37 -20.31 16.26
CA GLU A 236 32.66 -20.61 16.90
C GLU A 236 33.76 -19.65 16.47
N LYS A 237 33.87 -19.32 15.18
CA LYS A 237 34.87 -18.39 14.64
C LYS A 237 34.69 -16.93 15.08
N HIS A 238 33.47 -16.52 15.41
CA HIS A 238 33.14 -15.14 15.78
C HIS A 238 32.73 -15.00 17.26
N LYS A 239 33.22 -15.91 18.13
CA LYS A 239 33.07 -15.84 19.60
C LYS A 239 33.75 -14.59 20.15
N GLY A 240 33.06 -13.45 20.17
CA GLY A 240 33.56 -12.20 20.76
C GLY A 240 33.14 -10.92 20.06
N GLN A 241 32.64 -10.99 18.82
CA GLN A 241 32.07 -9.82 18.15
C GLN A 241 30.66 -9.53 18.68
N ALA A 242 30.40 -8.26 18.99
CA ALA A 242 29.06 -7.82 19.35
C ALA A 242 28.11 -8.15 18.18
N VAL A 243 27.04 -8.86 18.48
CA VAL A 243 26.01 -9.27 17.52
C VAL A 243 25.53 -8.10 16.67
N GLN A 244 25.45 -6.91 17.26
CA GLN A 244 25.04 -5.68 16.58
C GLN A 244 26.06 -5.23 15.53
N ALA A 245 27.36 -5.32 15.79
CA ALA A 245 28.41 -4.92 14.84
C ALA A 245 28.41 -5.78 13.57
N LEU A 246 28.14 -7.09 13.70
CA LEU A 246 27.98 -8.00 12.57
C LEU A 246 26.69 -7.70 11.78
N LEU A 247 25.61 -7.28 12.45
CA LEU A 247 24.35 -6.88 11.79
C LEU A 247 24.51 -5.56 11.03
N ASP A 248 25.26 -4.61 11.59
CA ASP A 248 25.56 -3.32 10.96
C ASP A 248 26.46 -3.51 9.72
N GLU A 249 27.42 -4.44 9.77
CA GLU A 249 28.27 -4.80 8.63
C GLU A 249 27.50 -5.50 7.49
N LEU A 250 26.50 -6.32 7.83
CA LEU A 250 25.65 -7.03 6.86
C LEU A 250 24.48 -6.20 6.31
N SER A 251 24.18 -5.05 6.93
CA SER A 251 23.14 -4.11 6.50
C SER A 251 23.71 -2.89 5.78
N ALA A 252 25.03 -2.71 5.76
CA ALA A 252 25.71 -1.68 4.99
C ALA A 252 25.54 -1.90 3.47
N PRO A 253 25.27 -0.84 2.68
CA PRO A 253 25.29 -0.95 1.22
C PRO A 253 26.69 -1.33 0.72
N PRO A 254 26.82 -2.00 -0.45
CA PRO A 254 28.11 -2.39 -0.99
C PRO A 254 29.00 -1.14 -1.12
N LYS A 255 30.20 -1.19 -0.51
CA LYS A 255 31.17 -0.09 -0.62
C LYS A 255 31.46 0.16 -2.09
N SER A 256 31.37 1.42 -2.51
CA SER A 256 31.79 1.86 -3.83
C SER A 256 33.25 1.46 -4.06
N PRO A 257 33.63 1.04 -5.27
CA PRO A 257 35.01 0.65 -5.56
C PRO A 257 35.91 1.87 -5.34
N THR A 258 36.89 1.72 -4.44
CA THR A 258 37.95 2.69 -4.22
C THR A 258 38.78 2.86 -5.50
N PRO A 259 39.12 4.10 -5.89
CA PRO A 259 39.87 4.35 -7.11
C PRO A 259 41.33 3.93 -6.92
N GLN A 260 41.79 2.93 -7.68
CA GLN A 260 43.20 2.61 -7.81
C GLN A 260 43.84 3.45 -8.92
N GLY A 261 44.94 4.12 -8.57
CA GLY A 261 46.06 4.40 -9.47
C GLY A 261 45.88 5.59 -10.41
N SER A 262 46.49 6.72 -10.03
CA SER A 262 46.88 7.79 -10.94
C SER A 262 47.69 7.26 -12.15
N PRO A 263 47.38 7.66 -13.40
CA PRO A 263 48.23 7.39 -14.55
C PRO A 263 49.33 8.47 -14.69
N PRO A 264 50.45 8.19 -15.38
CA PRO A 264 51.56 9.12 -15.53
C PRO A 264 51.22 10.26 -16.50
N PRO A 265 51.95 11.39 -16.48
CA PRO A 265 51.56 12.60 -17.18
C PRO A 265 51.96 12.52 -18.66
N SER A 266 51.05 12.89 -19.56
CA SER A 266 51.42 13.46 -20.85
C SER A 266 50.29 14.29 -21.46
N SER A 267 50.57 15.59 -21.53
CA SER A 267 50.19 16.57 -22.55
C SER A 267 49.07 16.21 -23.54
N GLY A 268 47.96 16.96 -23.47
CA GLY A 268 46.98 17.06 -24.56
C GLY A 268 45.83 17.99 -24.17
N LYS A 269 45.77 19.16 -24.81
CA LYS A 269 44.80 20.25 -24.60
C LYS A 269 43.36 19.87 -24.98
N VAL A 270 42.39 20.44 -24.23
CA VAL A 270 41.05 20.92 -24.69
C VAL A 270 40.03 19.78 -24.96
N GLU A 271 38.75 19.78 -24.56
CA GLU A 271 37.72 20.81 -24.38
C GLU A 271 36.57 20.25 -23.49
N VAL A 272 35.86 21.13 -22.77
CA VAL A 272 34.69 20.80 -21.96
C VAL A 272 33.44 20.65 -22.84
N ARG A 273 32.70 19.55 -22.73
CA ARG A 273 31.28 19.48 -23.12
C ARG A 273 30.45 18.73 -22.08
N ASN A 274 29.54 19.47 -21.47
CA ASN A 274 28.40 18.99 -20.69
C ASN A 274 27.49 18.12 -21.59
N GLU A 275 27.21 16.89 -21.19
CA GLU A 275 26.02 16.17 -21.66
C GLU A 275 25.30 15.53 -20.46
N MET A 276 24.13 16.09 -20.16
CA MET A 276 23.08 15.46 -19.37
C MET A 276 22.56 14.23 -20.14
N ASN A 277 22.51 13.06 -19.52
CA ASN A 277 21.70 11.92 -19.98
C ASN A 277 20.80 11.48 -18.81
N GLN A 278 19.58 12.04 -18.71
CA GLN A 278 18.32 11.49 -19.25
C GLN A 278 18.05 10.03 -18.84
N VAL A 279 17.35 9.87 -17.71
CA VAL A 279 16.58 8.67 -17.39
C VAL A 279 15.38 8.63 -18.35
N SER A 280 15.37 7.67 -19.27
CA SER A 280 14.33 7.56 -20.30
C SER A 280 13.01 7.05 -19.70
N SER A 281 11.97 7.87 -19.80
CA SER A 281 10.57 7.50 -19.62
C SER A 281 10.13 6.43 -20.66
N PRO A 282 9.05 5.67 -20.40
CA PRO A 282 8.50 4.79 -21.43
C PRO A 282 8.12 5.62 -22.67
N LYS A 283 8.56 5.19 -23.86
CA LYS A 283 8.23 5.85 -25.14
C LYS A 283 6.71 5.94 -25.27
N VAL A 284 6.16 7.14 -25.10
CA VAL A 284 4.76 7.48 -25.34
C VAL A 284 4.47 7.23 -26.82
N SER A 285 3.43 6.46 -27.15
CA SER A 285 3.07 6.22 -28.55
C SER A 285 2.59 7.51 -29.21
N GLU A 286 2.70 7.59 -30.54
CA GLU A 286 2.24 8.76 -31.30
C GLU A 286 0.74 9.01 -31.11
N ASP A 287 -0.05 7.94 -31.02
CA ASP A 287 -1.48 7.97 -30.69
C ASP A 287 -1.74 8.52 -29.28
N GLU A 288 -0.91 8.19 -28.28
CA GLU A 288 -1.05 8.75 -26.93
C GLU A 288 -0.75 10.25 -26.91
N LEU A 289 0.26 10.67 -27.67
CA LEU A 289 0.59 12.10 -27.81
C LEU A 289 -0.53 12.83 -28.55
N GLN A 290 -1.15 12.20 -29.55
CA GLN A 290 -2.33 12.74 -30.23
C GLN A 290 -3.52 12.88 -29.28
N ALA A 291 -3.82 11.85 -28.49
CA ALA A 291 -4.89 11.91 -27.48
C ALA A 291 -4.62 13.02 -26.44
N GLN A 292 -3.37 13.17 -25.99
CA GLN A 292 -2.97 14.27 -25.10
C GLN A 292 -3.13 15.65 -25.75
N LYS A 293 -2.89 15.78 -27.06
CA LYS A 293 -3.15 17.03 -27.80
C LYS A 293 -4.64 17.35 -27.83
N HIS A 294 -5.51 16.37 -28.07
CA HIS A 294 -6.96 16.54 -28.00
C HIS A 294 -7.40 16.98 -26.59
N LEU A 295 -6.87 16.37 -25.53
CA LEU A 295 -7.13 16.81 -24.14
C LEU A 295 -6.71 18.26 -23.90
N LYS A 296 -5.53 18.67 -24.37
CA LYS A 296 -5.06 20.07 -24.23
C LYS A 296 -5.95 21.08 -24.97
N ARG A 297 -6.69 20.64 -25.97
CA ARG A 297 -7.68 21.45 -26.72
C ARG A 297 -9.09 21.37 -26.13
N GLY A 298 -9.30 20.58 -25.07
CA GLY A 298 -10.62 20.33 -24.49
C GLY A 298 -11.49 19.34 -25.29
N GLU A 299 -10.92 18.67 -26.29
CA GLU A 299 -11.63 17.73 -27.16
C GLU A 299 -11.68 16.33 -26.53
N ILE A 300 -12.39 16.20 -25.42
CA ILE A 300 -12.43 14.98 -24.58
C ILE A 300 -12.96 13.76 -25.35
N ASP A 301 -13.97 13.94 -26.20
CA ASP A 301 -14.52 12.88 -27.06
C ASP A 301 -13.47 12.27 -27.99
N GLN A 302 -12.72 13.12 -28.68
CA GLN A 302 -11.67 12.71 -29.59
C GLN A 302 -10.53 12.01 -28.85
N ALA A 303 -10.15 12.53 -27.68
CA ALA A 303 -9.15 11.88 -26.83
C ALA A 303 -9.58 10.46 -26.41
N ILE A 304 -10.82 10.26 -25.98
CA ILE A 304 -11.34 8.93 -25.61
C ILE A 304 -11.34 7.97 -26.80
N ILE A 305 -11.75 8.44 -27.99
CA ILE A 305 -11.74 7.63 -29.22
C ILE A 305 -10.32 7.17 -29.54
N VAL A 306 -9.34 8.07 -29.48
CA VAL A 306 -7.93 7.74 -29.73
C VAL A 306 -7.39 6.78 -28.66
N TYR A 307 -7.68 7.02 -27.38
CA TYR A 307 -7.26 6.11 -26.30
C TYR A 307 -7.82 4.70 -26.45
N ARG A 308 -9.09 4.55 -26.86
CA ARG A 308 -9.72 3.25 -27.09
C ARG A 308 -9.14 2.50 -28.31
N ARG A 309 -8.50 3.19 -29.25
CA ARG A 309 -7.87 2.58 -30.44
C ARG A 309 -6.46 2.06 -30.18
N ILE A 310 -5.76 2.58 -29.17
CA ILE A 310 -4.38 2.16 -28.86
C ILE A 310 -4.33 0.66 -28.56
N ARG A 311 -3.36 -0.02 -29.18
CA ARG A 311 -3.06 -1.44 -28.94
C ARG A 311 -1.57 -1.62 -28.65
N PRO A 312 -1.21 -2.53 -27.72
CA PRO A 312 -2.11 -3.33 -26.87
C PRO A 312 -2.83 -2.47 -25.82
N VAL A 313 -4.04 -2.88 -25.43
CA VAL A 313 -4.77 -2.22 -24.33
C VAL A 313 -3.98 -2.42 -23.04
N SER A 314 -3.81 -1.36 -22.25
CA SER A 314 -3.14 -1.40 -20.96
C SER A 314 -4.05 -0.90 -19.85
N ALA A 315 -3.84 -1.39 -18.62
CA ALA A 315 -4.58 -0.94 -17.45
C ALA A 315 -4.45 0.57 -17.22
N ARG A 316 -3.29 1.17 -17.50
CA ARG A 316 -3.08 2.62 -17.42
C ARG A 316 -4.02 3.38 -18.36
N ILE A 317 -4.13 2.97 -19.62
CA ILE A 317 -5.01 3.62 -20.60
C ILE A 317 -6.47 3.46 -20.19
N LEU A 318 -6.86 2.28 -19.72
CA LEU A 318 -8.21 2.04 -19.21
C LEU A 318 -8.54 2.91 -17.99
N ASN A 319 -7.61 3.05 -17.03
CA ASN A 319 -7.76 3.94 -15.90
C ASN A 319 -7.92 5.41 -16.33
N LEU A 320 -7.16 5.84 -17.34
CA LEU A 320 -7.26 7.20 -17.87
C LEU A 320 -8.59 7.45 -18.58
N VAL A 321 -9.04 6.52 -19.43
CA VAL A 321 -10.35 6.61 -20.09
C VAL A 321 -11.48 6.58 -19.05
N GLY A 322 -11.39 5.70 -18.05
CA GLY A 322 -12.35 5.65 -16.94
C GLY A 322 -12.40 6.96 -16.16
N GLN A 323 -11.25 7.62 -15.97
CA GLN A 323 -11.19 8.94 -15.36
C GLN A 323 -11.88 10.01 -16.20
N LEU A 324 -11.59 10.08 -17.51
CA LEU A 324 -12.23 11.04 -18.41
C LEU A 324 -13.74 10.82 -18.51
N CYS A 325 -14.19 9.56 -18.57
CA CYS A 325 -15.62 9.23 -18.56
C CYS A 325 -16.29 9.70 -17.26
N ALA A 326 -15.67 9.45 -16.10
CA ALA A 326 -16.24 9.82 -14.81
C ALA A 326 -16.23 11.32 -14.53
N GLU A 327 -15.08 12.00 -14.73
CA GLU A 327 -14.87 13.38 -14.29
C GLU A 327 -15.40 14.41 -15.30
N GLU A 328 -15.20 14.17 -16.60
CA GLU A 328 -15.53 15.16 -17.63
C GLU A 328 -16.91 14.94 -18.25
N LYS A 329 -17.33 13.67 -18.37
CA LYS A 329 -18.61 13.31 -19.02
C LYS A 329 -19.70 12.90 -18.06
N GLN A 330 -19.36 12.63 -16.79
CA GLN A 330 -20.27 12.00 -15.82
C GLN A 330 -20.89 10.68 -16.33
N ASP A 331 -20.20 10.00 -17.27
CA ASP A 331 -20.56 8.69 -17.79
C ASP A 331 -19.97 7.61 -16.87
N TYR A 332 -20.70 7.36 -15.78
CA TYR A 332 -20.29 6.43 -14.75
C TYR A 332 -20.36 4.97 -15.19
N ASP A 333 -21.21 4.62 -16.16
CA ASP A 333 -21.29 3.25 -16.70
C ASP A 333 -20.01 2.89 -17.46
N SER A 334 -19.60 3.71 -18.42
CA SER A 334 -18.34 3.52 -19.13
C SER A 334 -17.14 3.52 -18.18
N ALA A 335 -17.17 4.36 -17.13
CA ALA A 335 -16.09 4.42 -16.15
C ALA A 335 -15.97 3.12 -15.35
N VAL A 336 -17.09 2.53 -14.88
CA VAL A 336 -17.08 1.24 -14.18
C VAL A 336 -16.52 0.14 -15.08
N GLU A 337 -16.92 0.08 -16.35
CA GLU A 337 -16.39 -0.91 -17.29
C GLU A 337 -14.87 -0.79 -17.44
N CYS A 338 -14.37 0.43 -17.68
CA CYS A 338 -12.94 0.68 -17.86
C CYS A 338 -12.14 0.34 -16.60
N TYR A 339 -12.58 0.79 -15.42
CA TYR A 339 -11.89 0.51 -14.17
C TYR A 339 -11.96 -0.96 -13.78
N THR A 340 -13.05 -1.68 -14.07
CA THR A 340 -13.16 -3.12 -13.79
C THR A 340 -12.23 -3.93 -14.69
N GLN A 341 -12.13 -3.56 -15.98
CA GLN A 341 -11.18 -4.17 -16.90
C GLN A 341 -9.74 -3.88 -16.48
N ALA A 342 -9.42 -2.63 -16.13
CA ALA A 342 -8.11 -2.24 -15.62
C ALA A 342 -7.77 -3.04 -14.35
N LEU A 343 -8.69 -3.09 -13.38
CA LEU A 343 -8.52 -3.82 -12.14
C LEU A 343 -8.22 -5.30 -12.40
N LYS A 344 -8.98 -5.96 -13.28
CA LYS A 344 -8.74 -7.36 -13.63
C LYS A 344 -7.34 -7.56 -14.23
N MET A 345 -6.94 -6.70 -15.17
CA MET A 345 -5.59 -6.75 -15.76
C MET A 345 -4.51 -6.56 -14.70
N GLN A 346 -4.68 -5.60 -13.79
CA GLN A 346 -3.72 -5.32 -12.73
C GLN A 346 -3.69 -6.41 -11.65
N GLU A 347 -4.82 -7.02 -11.32
CA GLU A 347 -4.87 -8.16 -10.40
C GLU A 347 -4.20 -9.38 -11.00
N GLU A 348 -4.57 -9.69 -12.26
CA GLU A 348 -3.95 -10.77 -13.03
C GLU A 348 -2.46 -10.56 -13.07
N ALA A 349 -2.02 -9.31 -13.27
CA ALA A 349 -0.61 -8.99 -13.34
C ALA A 349 0.07 -8.81 -11.98
N GLY A 350 -0.67 -8.67 -10.87
CA GLY A 350 -0.18 -8.54 -9.48
C GLY A 350 0.22 -7.11 -9.04
N GLU A 351 -0.38 -6.07 -9.66
CA GLU A 351 0.02 -4.67 -9.50
C GLU A 351 -0.60 -4.16 -8.21
N ASN A 352 -0.13 -3.01 -7.76
CA ASN A 352 -0.91 -2.29 -6.79
C ASN A 352 -2.19 -1.78 -7.46
N VAL A 353 -3.33 -2.27 -6.96
CA VAL A 353 -4.67 -1.91 -7.45
C VAL A 353 -5.37 -0.84 -6.60
N ALA A 354 -4.70 -0.31 -5.58
CA ALA A 354 -5.31 0.59 -4.60
C ALA A 354 -5.87 1.88 -5.25
N ASP A 355 -5.14 2.48 -6.19
CA ASP A 355 -5.59 3.69 -6.89
C ASP A 355 -6.83 3.41 -7.76
N THR A 356 -6.80 2.31 -8.52
CA THR A 356 -7.93 1.88 -9.36
C THR A 356 -9.18 1.58 -8.54
N LEU A 357 -9.02 0.89 -7.40
CA LEU A 357 -10.11 0.63 -6.45
C LEU A 357 -10.66 1.92 -5.84
N SER A 358 -9.80 2.87 -5.47
CA SER A 358 -10.24 4.17 -4.94
C SER A 358 -11.06 4.93 -5.98
N ARG A 359 -10.63 4.95 -7.24
CA ARG A 359 -11.37 5.59 -8.34
C ARG A 359 -12.70 4.91 -8.62
N LEU A 360 -12.71 3.58 -8.71
CA LEU A 360 -13.94 2.81 -8.88
C LEU A 360 -14.93 3.04 -7.73
N GLY A 361 -14.43 3.14 -6.49
CA GLY A 361 -15.25 3.47 -5.33
C GLY A 361 -15.95 4.83 -5.46
N ARG A 362 -15.25 5.86 -5.95
CA ARG A 362 -15.85 7.19 -6.20
C ARG A 362 -16.95 7.12 -7.27
N VAL A 363 -16.73 6.35 -8.33
CA VAL A 363 -17.75 6.16 -9.37
C VAL A 363 -18.99 5.49 -8.80
N HIS A 364 -18.84 4.42 -8.00
CA HIS A 364 -19.96 3.79 -7.30
C HIS A 364 -20.68 4.77 -6.35
N TYR A 365 -19.94 5.62 -5.64
CA TYR A 365 -20.53 6.64 -4.77
C TYR A 365 -21.42 7.62 -5.57
N HIS A 366 -20.95 8.13 -6.71
CA HIS A 366 -21.73 9.03 -7.55
C HIS A 366 -22.96 8.36 -8.18
N ARG A 367 -22.94 7.04 -8.37
CA ARG A 367 -24.10 6.24 -8.79
C ARG A 367 -25.09 5.94 -7.65
N GLY A 368 -24.78 6.32 -6.40
CA GLY A 368 -25.57 5.96 -5.22
C GLY A 368 -25.39 4.51 -4.77
N GLU A 369 -24.41 3.78 -5.32
CA GLU A 369 -24.12 2.38 -5.02
C GLU A 369 -23.19 2.28 -3.81
N PHE A 370 -23.67 2.74 -2.66
CA PHE A 370 -22.85 2.96 -1.47
C PHE A 370 -22.16 1.69 -0.94
N ASP A 371 -22.80 0.52 -1.02
CA ASP A 371 -22.18 -0.74 -0.58
C ASP A 371 -20.98 -1.14 -1.47
N SER A 372 -21.08 -0.93 -2.78
CA SER A 372 -19.99 -1.18 -3.73
C SER A 372 -18.85 -0.17 -3.53
N ALA A 373 -19.19 1.10 -3.27
CA ALA A 373 -18.22 2.12 -2.92
C ALA A 373 -17.45 1.76 -1.65
N LEU A 374 -18.13 1.37 -0.57
CA LEU A 374 -17.50 0.94 0.69
C LEU A 374 -16.59 -0.27 0.49
N LYS A 375 -17.01 -1.27 -0.30
CA LYS A 375 -16.16 -2.44 -0.61
C LYS A 375 -14.87 -2.02 -1.31
N CYS A 376 -14.97 -1.16 -2.32
CA CYS A 376 -13.82 -0.67 -3.08
C CYS A 376 -12.88 0.17 -2.21
N HIS A 377 -13.40 1.17 -1.50
CA HIS A 377 -12.59 2.03 -0.64
C HIS A 377 -11.98 1.28 0.55
N SER A 378 -12.71 0.35 1.18
CA SER A 378 -12.16 -0.48 2.27
C SER A 378 -11.03 -1.36 1.79
N ARG A 379 -11.13 -1.90 0.57
CA ARG A 379 -10.07 -2.70 -0.05
C ARG A 379 -8.86 -1.84 -0.44
N ALA A 380 -9.08 -0.64 -0.97
CA ALA A 380 -8.01 0.32 -1.25
C ALA A 380 -7.27 0.74 0.03
N LEU A 381 -8.02 1.11 1.08
CA LEU A 381 -7.49 1.43 2.41
C LEU A 381 -6.60 0.31 2.93
N LEU A 382 -7.10 -0.94 2.87
CA LEU A 382 -6.35 -2.14 3.23
C LEU A 382 -5.01 -2.29 2.52
N LEU A 383 -4.97 -1.91 1.24
CA LEU A 383 -3.75 -1.99 0.42
C LEU A 383 -2.78 -0.87 0.77
N TYR A 384 -3.26 0.37 0.97
CA TYR A 384 -2.44 1.49 1.41
C TYR A 384 -1.86 1.29 2.82
N GLU A 385 -2.65 0.73 3.74
CA GLU A 385 -2.18 0.32 5.07
C GLU A 385 -1.13 -0.79 5.00
N SER A 386 -1.22 -1.66 3.98
CA SER A 386 -0.28 -2.77 3.77
C SER A 386 0.97 -2.38 2.97
N ALA A 387 0.99 -1.20 2.35
CA ALA A 387 2.15 -0.69 1.65
C ALA A 387 3.25 -0.34 2.66
N TYR A 388 4.51 -0.58 2.31
CA TYR A 388 5.64 -0.18 3.15
C TYR A 388 6.62 0.72 2.38
N PRO A 389 6.89 1.95 2.88
CA PRO A 389 6.21 2.57 4.02
C PRO A 389 4.73 2.88 3.68
N PRO A 390 3.83 2.88 4.67
CA PRO A 390 2.43 3.20 4.43
C PRO A 390 2.29 4.67 4.03
N SER A 391 1.54 4.92 2.97
CA SER A 391 1.23 6.29 2.53
C SER A 391 0.09 6.86 3.38
N ALA A 392 0.42 7.59 4.44
CA ALA A 392 -0.64 8.18 5.28
C ALA A 392 -1.54 9.18 4.50
N ALA A 393 -1.03 9.79 3.41
CA ALA A 393 -1.86 10.62 2.52
C ALA A 393 -2.92 9.79 1.78
N SER A 394 -2.54 8.62 1.25
CA SER A 394 -3.46 7.70 0.56
C SER A 394 -4.45 7.04 1.54
N ILE A 395 -3.98 6.73 2.75
CA ILE A 395 -4.82 6.23 3.86
C ILE A 395 -5.85 7.29 4.25
N ALA A 396 -5.42 8.53 4.54
CA ALA A 396 -6.31 9.63 4.89
C ALA A 396 -7.34 9.93 3.79
N THR A 397 -6.92 9.85 2.52
CA THR A 397 -7.82 10.01 1.37
C THR A 397 -8.87 8.90 1.33
N SER A 398 -8.47 7.65 1.54
CA SER A 398 -9.41 6.52 1.56
C SER A 398 -10.39 6.60 2.74
N LEU A 399 -9.93 7.04 3.91
CA LEU A 399 -10.79 7.29 5.08
C LEU A 399 -11.78 8.44 4.82
N THR A 400 -11.33 9.50 4.14
CA THR A 400 -12.21 10.61 3.70
C THR A 400 -13.30 10.09 2.76
N ASP A 401 -12.94 9.26 1.78
CA ASP A 401 -13.89 8.69 0.83
C ASP A 401 -14.91 7.77 1.55
N ILE A 402 -14.47 6.95 2.51
CA ILE A 402 -15.36 6.12 3.34
C ILE A 402 -16.30 6.97 4.20
N SER A 403 -15.78 8.04 4.81
CA SER A 403 -16.58 8.99 5.59
C SER A 403 -17.69 9.64 4.75
N ASN A 404 -17.38 10.07 3.52
CA ASN A 404 -18.37 10.62 2.59
C ASN A 404 -19.48 9.61 2.27
N VAL A 405 -19.14 8.32 2.09
CA VAL A 405 -20.14 7.28 1.84
C VAL A 405 -21.07 7.09 3.05
N HIS A 406 -20.53 7.07 4.26
CA HIS A 406 -21.33 7.01 5.49
C HIS A 406 -22.21 8.25 5.69
N LEU A 407 -21.68 9.44 5.38
CA LEU A 407 -22.43 10.70 5.44
C LEU A 407 -23.63 10.67 4.48
N ALA A 408 -23.43 10.22 3.24
CA ALA A 408 -24.50 10.08 2.26
C ALA A 408 -25.58 9.06 2.68
N ARG A 409 -25.20 8.03 3.45
CA ARG A 409 -26.12 7.07 4.08
C ARG A 409 -26.79 7.58 5.36
N LYS A 410 -26.48 8.81 5.80
CA LYS A 410 -26.90 9.38 7.10
C LYS A 410 -26.43 8.58 8.32
N GLU A 411 -25.34 7.83 8.16
CA GLU A 411 -24.62 7.13 9.24
C GLU A 411 -23.60 8.10 9.85
N LEU A 412 -24.12 9.10 10.56
CA LEU A 412 -23.37 10.31 10.92
C LEU A 412 -22.21 10.05 11.89
N GLN A 413 -22.38 9.11 12.83
CA GLN A 413 -21.34 8.80 13.80
C GLN A 413 -20.17 8.07 13.15
N GLU A 414 -20.43 7.10 12.28
CA GLU A 414 -19.41 6.43 11.48
C GLU A 414 -18.70 7.41 10.55
N ALA A 415 -19.44 8.32 9.92
CA ALA A 415 -18.86 9.37 9.09
C ALA A 415 -17.89 10.24 9.89
N LEU A 416 -18.28 10.66 11.10
CA LEU A 416 -17.43 11.44 12.00
C LEU A 416 -16.17 10.67 12.41
N ASP A 417 -16.30 9.41 12.80
CA ASP A 417 -15.18 8.57 13.23
C ASP A 417 -14.12 8.43 12.13
N TYR A 418 -14.54 8.19 10.88
CA TYR A 418 -13.62 8.10 9.74
C TYR A 418 -13.03 9.45 9.34
N ALA A 419 -13.81 10.54 9.39
CA ALA A 419 -13.32 11.89 9.11
C ALA A 419 -12.26 12.31 10.14
N GLN A 420 -12.48 11.99 11.42
CA GLN A 420 -11.54 12.31 12.49
C GLN A 420 -10.23 11.52 12.35
N GLN A 421 -10.29 10.22 11.99
CA GLN A 421 -9.10 9.43 11.68
C GLN A 421 -8.31 10.04 10.50
N ALA A 422 -9.00 10.45 9.44
CA ALA A 422 -8.37 11.12 8.30
C ALA A 422 -7.71 12.44 8.72
N TRP A 423 -8.38 13.22 9.58
CA TRP A 423 -7.86 14.48 10.13
C TRP A 423 -6.58 14.26 10.94
N THR A 424 -6.56 13.30 11.88
CA THR A 424 -5.38 13.02 12.72
C THR A 424 -4.14 12.63 11.88
N LEU A 425 -4.35 11.87 10.80
CA LEU A 425 -3.26 11.50 9.88
C LEU A 425 -2.71 12.69 9.08
N ARG A 426 -3.54 13.70 8.81
CA ARG A 426 -3.17 14.91 8.07
C ARG A 426 -2.57 15.99 8.98
N GLU A 427 -3.14 16.17 10.17
CA GLU A 427 -2.69 17.17 11.16
C GLU A 427 -1.28 16.89 11.67
N SER A 428 -0.88 15.62 11.75
CA SER A 428 0.49 15.22 12.11
C SER A 428 1.54 15.54 11.03
N ARG A 429 1.14 16.08 9.86
CA ARG A 429 2.03 16.34 8.72
C ARG A 429 2.18 17.83 8.45
N VAL A 430 3.36 18.35 8.76
CA VAL A 430 3.76 19.76 8.50
C VAL A 430 3.78 20.10 6.99
N SER A 431 3.81 19.10 6.11
CA SER A 431 3.90 19.27 4.65
C SER A 431 2.58 19.12 3.89
N ASP A 432 1.44 18.89 4.57
CA ASP A 432 0.17 18.75 3.85
C ASP A 432 -0.24 20.10 3.24
N ASN A 433 -0.60 20.10 1.95
CA ASN A 433 -1.02 21.29 1.24
C ASN A 433 -2.29 21.87 1.88
N GLU A 434 -2.36 23.19 2.06
CA GLU A 434 -3.48 23.92 2.66
C GLU A 434 -4.85 23.55 2.05
N THR A 435 -4.87 23.13 0.78
CA THR A 435 -6.07 22.62 0.10
C THR A 435 -6.64 21.37 0.76
N VAL A 436 -5.77 20.44 1.16
CA VAL A 436 -6.17 19.17 1.81
C VAL A 436 -6.72 19.45 3.22
N VAL A 437 -6.14 20.42 3.92
CA VAL A 437 -6.65 20.88 5.22
C VAL A 437 -8.03 21.51 5.06
N ALA A 438 -8.21 22.41 4.09
CA ALA A 438 -9.49 23.07 3.82
C ALA A 438 -10.60 22.07 3.50
N THR A 439 -10.34 21.11 2.59
CA THR A 439 -11.31 20.06 2.23
C THR A 439 -11.67 19.14 3.40
N SER A 440 -10.72 18.81 4.28
CA SER A 440 -10.98 18.02 5.49
C SER A 440 -11.88 18.78 6.47
N LEU A 441 -11.66 20.08 6.65
CA LEU A 441 -12.50 20.92 7.50
C LEU A 441 -13.92 21.02 6.95
N VAL A 442 -14.10 21.13 5.62
CA VAL A 442 -15.44 21.13 5.01
C VAL A 442 -16.19 19.83 5.29
N LEU A 443 -15.52 18.67 5.18
CA LEU A 443 -16.15 17.40 5.52
C LEU A 443 -16.63 17.38 6.98
N LEU A 444 -15.78 17.77 7.92
CA LEU A 444 -16.15 17.84 9.34
C LEU A 444 -17.27 18.86 9.58
N THR A 445 -17.26 20.02 8.91
CA THR A 445 -18.37 21.00 8.97
C THR A 445 -19.69 20.39 8.55
N ASN A 446 -19.72 19.68 7.41
CA ASN A 446 -20.94 19.05 6.92
C ASN A 446 -21.44 17.98 7.91
N ILE A 447 -20.54 17.18 8.47
CA ILE A 447 -20.90 16.15 9.46
C ILE A 447 -21.46 16.78 10.74
N HIS A 448 -20.81 17.81 11.31
CA HIS A 448 -21.30 18.48 12.51
C HIS A 448 -22.64 19.21 12.28
N HIS A 449 -22.84 19.80 11.09
CA HIS A 449 -24.12 20.41 10.73
C HIS A 449 -25.25 19.37 10.69
N GLU A 450 -25.01 18.22 10.07
CA GLU A 450 -25.98 17.11 10.03
C GLU A 450 -26.24 16.53 11.44
N LEU A 451 -25.24 16.55 12.32
CA LEU A 451 -25.38 16.20 13.74
C LEU A 451 -26.11 17.28 14.58
N ARG A 452 -26.49 18.41 13.98
CA ARG A 452 -27.10 19.58 14.66
C ARG A 452 -26.18 20.27 15.67
N ASP A 453 -24.87 20.05 15.55
CA ASP A 453 -23.83 20.80 16.28
C ASP A 453 -23.39 22.01 15.44
N ASP A 454 -24.34 22.91 15.21
CA ASP A 454 -24.17 24.06 14.31
C ASP A 454 -23.09 25.04 14.79
N ALA A 455 -22.86 25.14 16.10
CA ALA A 455 -21.81 25.98 16.67
C ALA A 455 -20.40 25.47 16.28
N GLN A 456 -20.15 24.17 16.41
CA GLN A 456 -18.87 23.58 16.01
C GLN A 456 -18.73 23.57 14.48
N ALA A 457 -19.81 23.28 13.75
CA ALA A 457 -19.83 23.34 12.29
C ALA A 457 -19.44 24.72 11.76
N LEU A 458 -19.99 25.80 12.35
CA LEU A 458 -19.69 27.18 12.01
C LEU A 458 -18.21 27.51 12.22
N LYS A 459 -17.64 27.11 13.36
CA LYS A 459 -16.21 27.33 13.68
C LYS A 459 -15.30 26.66 12.66
N LEU A 460 -15.56 25.39 12.34
CA LEU A 460 -14.78 24.62 11.36
C LEU A 460 -14.95 25.19 9.95
N GLY A 461 -16.18 25.55 9.56
CA GLY A 461 -16.51 25.98 8.21
C GLY A 461 -15.96 27.38 7.92
N THR A 462 -15.98 28.27 8.91
CA THR A 462 -15.37 29.61 8.79
C THR A 462 -13.86 29.49 8.58
N ARG A 463 -13.19 28.59 9.32
CA ARG A 463 -11.76 28.32 9.12
C ARG A 463 -11.48 27.75 7.73
N ALA A 464 -12.32 26.83 7.24
CA ALA A 464 -12.19 26.28 5.89
C ALA A 464 -12.37 27.35 4.80
N LEU A 465 -13.33 28.28 4.99
CA LEU A 465 -13.61 29.35 4.04
C LEU A 465 -12.43 30.30 3.89
N VAL A 466 -11.82 30.73 5.02
CA VAL A 466 -10.62 31.58 5.02
C VAL A 466 -9.47 30.90 4.25
N LEU A 467 -9.28 29.60 4.44
CA LEU A 467 -8.28 28.85 3.68
C LEU A 467 -8.59 28.84 2.19
N PHE A 468 -9.81 28.52 1.79
CA PHE A 468 -10.17 28.48 0.37
C PHE A 468 -10.05 29.84 -0.32
N GLU A 469 -10.45 30.93 0.34
CA GLU A 469 -10.31 32.28 -0.20
C GLU A 469 -8.85 32.68 -0.38
N ARG A 470 -7.97 32.25 0.53
CA ARG A 470 -6.53 32.48 0.41
C ARG A 470 -5.89 31.63 -0.69
N ILE A 471 -6.30 30.37 -0.84
CA ILE A 471 -5.73 29.44 -1.82
C ILE A 471 -6.21 29.78 -3.23
N TYR A 472 -7.48 30.17 -3.39
CA TYR A 472 -8.13 30.41 -4.67
C TYR A 472 -8.72 31.82 -4.78
N PRO A 473 -7.92 32.90 -4.67
CA PRO A 473 -8.42 34.27 -4.68
C PRO A 473 -9.11 34.65 -6.01
N SER A 474 -8.75 33.96 -7.09
CA SER A 474 -9.29 34.21 -8.44
C SER A 474 -10.24 33.12 -8.94
N ASN A 475 -10.47 32.03 -8.18
CA ASN A 475 -11.34 30.93 -8.57
C ASN A 475 -12.22 30.45 -7.40
N PRO A 476 -13.27 31.22 -7.04
CA PRO A 476 -14.08 30.96 -5.85
C PRO A 476 -15.01 29.75 -6.00
N SER A 477 -14.93 28.98 -7.09
CA SER A 477 -15.82 27.83 -7.33
C SER A 477 -15.78 26.78 -6.20
N GLN A 478 -14.63 26.63 -5.54
CA GLN A 478 -14.43 25.69 -4.42
C GLN A 478 -15.12 26.14 -3.12
N SER A 479 -15.39 27.43 -2.94
CA SER A 479 -16.04 27.96 -1.73
C SER A 479 -17.57 28.04 -1.84
N ALA A 480 -18.15 27.95 -3.05
CA ALA A 480 -19.59 28.10 -3.26
C ALA A 480 -20.44 27.09 -2.46
N GLY A 481 -20.03 25.81 -2.48
CA GLY A 481 -20.71 24.76 -1.71
C GLY A 481 -20.62 25.01 -0.20
N LEU A 482 -19.43 25.38 0.29
CA LEU A 482 -19.21 25.71 1.70
C LEU A 482 -19.99 26.95 2.14
N LEU A 483 -20.07 27.99 1.30
CA LEU A 483 -20.87 29.18 1.57
C LEU A 483 -22.36 28.84 1.70
N ASN A 484 -22.88 27.93 0.87
CA ASN A 484 -24.25 27.45 1.02
C ASN A 484 -24.43 26.69 2.36
N THR A 485 -23.51 25.80 2.73
CA THR A 485 -23.57 25.12 4.04
C THR A 485 -23.50 26.11 5.21
N LEU A 486 -22.60 27.10 5.14
CA LEU A 486 -22.48 28.15 6.17
C LEU A 486 -23.75 28.99 6.25
N GLY A 487 -24.40 29.29 5.13
CA GLY A 487 -25.70 29.96 5.11
C GLY A 487 -26.77 29.16 5.86
N LEU A 488 -26.84 27.84 5.63
CA LEU A 488 -27.77 26.95 6.34
C LEU A 488 -27.46 26.86 7.84
N ILE A 489 -26.18 26.73 8.22
CA ILE A 489 -25.75 26.72 9.62
C ILE A 489 -26.15 28.02 10.32
N ARG A 490 -25.90 29.18 9.70
CA ARG A 490 -26.26 30.49 10.27
C ARG A 490 -27.76 30.71 10.35
N MET A 491 -28.52 30.20 9.39
CA MET A 491 -29.98 30.21 9.43
C MET A 491 -30.49 29.40 10.64
N ASN A 492 -29.92 28.22 10.92
CA ASN A 492 -30.27 27.43 12.10
C ASN A 492 -29.93 28.13 13.42
N LEU A 493 -28.85 28.92 13.45
CA LEU A 493 -28.45 29.73 14.60
C LEU A 493 -29.26 31.03 14.76
N GLY A 494 -30.16 31.34 13.82
CA GLY A 494 -30.98 32.57 13.83
C GLY A 494 -30.26 33.81 13.28
N GLU A 495 -29.05 33.67 12.76
CA GLU A 495 -28.23 34.75 12.20
C GLU A 495 -28.64 35.04 10.74
N LEU A 496 -29.91 35.42 10.55
CA LEU A 496 -30.53 35.49 9.22
C LEU A 496 -29.80 36.43 8.25
N SER A 497 -29.29 37.57 8.73
CA SER A 497 -28.55 38.54 7.90
C SER A 497 -27.24 37.97 7.36
N GLU A 498 -26.50 37.22 8.19
CA GLU A 498 -25.25 36.59 7.77
C GLU A 498 -25.51 35.36 6.90
N ALA A 499 -26.59 34.62 7.16
CA ALA A 499 -27.06 33.53 6.31
C ALA A 499 -27.36 34.01 4.88
N ARG A 500 -28.15 35.09 4.76
CA ARG A 500 -28.45 35.76 3.49
C ARG A 500 -27.18 36.15 2.75
N HIS A 501 -26.23 36.78 3.44
CA HIS A 501 -24.95 37.18 2.84
C HIS A 501 -24.18 35.99 2.28
N CYS A 502 -24.17 34.85 2.99
CA CYS A 502 -23.53 33.63 2.51
C CYS A 502 -24.19 33.08 1.24
N PHE A 503 -25.53 33.05 1.19
CA PHE A 503 -26.27 32.59 0.01
C PHE A 503 -26.11 33.51 -1.20
N GLU A 504 -26.15 34.83 -1.02
CA GLU A 504 -25.91 35.80 -2.09
C GLU A 504 -24.51 35.62 -2.71
N ARG A 505 -23.50 35.40 -1.86
CA ARG A 505 -22.14 35.10 -2.31
C ARG A 505 -22.05 33.78 -3.07
N ALA A 506 -22.66 32.72 -2.56
CA ALA A 506 -22.68 31.41 -3.21
C ALA A 506 -23.38 31.48 -4.58
N LEU A 507 -24.53 32.15 -4.65
CA LEU A 507 -25.29 32.33 -5.88
C LEU A 507 -24.49 33.11 -6.93
N LYS A 508 -23.84 34.20 -6.53
CA LYS A 508 -22.95 34.97 -7.41
C LYS A 508 -21.83 34.10 -8.02
N ILE A 509 -21.31 33.13 -7.28
CA ILE A 509 -20.31 32.21 -7.81
C ILE A 509 -20.95 31.23 -8.80
N TYR A 510 -22.09 30.63 -8.45
CA TYR A 510 -22.77 29.68 -9.34
C TYR A 510 -23.25 30.31 -10.65
N THR A 511 -23.70 31.56 -10.65
CA THR A 511 -24.12 32.27 -11.87
C THR A 511 -22.96 32.54 -12.83
N HIS A 512 -21.72 32.62 -12.34
CA HIS A 512 -20.53 32.77 -13.18
C HIS A 512 -20.04 31.44 -13.82
N ILE A 513 -20.53 30.27 -13.40
CA ILE A 513 -20.03 28.92 -13.82
C ILE A 513 -21.09 28.17 -14.69
N ALA A 514 -21.99 28.90 -15.33
CA ALA A 514 -23.39 28.51 -15.59
C ALA A 514 -23.74 27.29 -16.48
N PRO A 515 -22.86 26.54 -17.17
CA PRO A 515 -23.30 25.26 -17.75
C PRO A 515 -23.27 24.08 -16.76
N LEU A 516 -22.36 24.06 -15.78
CA LEU A 516 -22.00 22.81 -15.06
C LEU A 516 -22.70 22.60 -13.71
N ARG A 517 -23.36 23.62 -13.14
CA ARG A 517 -23.92 23.58 -11.77
C ARG A 517 -25.27 24.27 -11.59
N GLN A 518 -26.18 24.07 -12.55
CA GLN A 518 -27.50 24.70 -12.52
C GLN A 518 -28.37 24.21 -11.35
N SER A 519 -28.25 22.94 -10.96
CA SER A 519 -29.04 22.37 -9.86
C SER A 519 -28.59 22.93 -8.51
N GLU A 520 -27.29 23.08 -8.28
CA GLU A 520 -26.78 23.66 -7.04
C GLU A 520 -27.14 25.14 -6.92
N GLY A 521 -27.05 25.90 -8.01
CA GLY A 521 -27.49 27.30 -8.06
C GLY A 521 -28.97 27.47 -7.68
N ALA A 522 -29.84 26.62 -8.23
CA ALA A 522 -31.28 26.64 -7.91
C ALA A 522 -31.56 26.29 -6.43
N THR A 523 -30.77 25.39 -5.83
CA THR A 523 -30.89 25.12 -4.38
C THR A 523 -30.48 26.33 -3.54
N VAL A 524 -29.38 27.02 -3.90
CA VAL A 524 -28.98 28.25 -3.20
C VAL A 524 -30.06 29.34 -3.31
N GLU A 525 -30.64 29.50 -4.50
CA GLU A 525 -31.72 30.48 -4.74
C GLU A 525 -32.95 30.20 -3.85
N LYS A 526 -33.35 28.93 -3.73
CA LYS A 526 -34.43 28.53 -2.81
C LYS A 526 -34.09 28.84 -1.35
N ASN A 527 -32.86 28.55 -0.92
CA ASN A 527 -32.42 28.83 0.44
C ASN A 527 -32.38 30.34 0.73
N LEU A 528 -31.92 31.14 -0.25
CA LEU A 528 -31.91 32.60 -0.17
C LEU A 528 -33.33 33.16 -0.01
N GLN A 529 -34.27 32.69 -0.84
CA GLN A 529 -35.67 33.09 -0.77
C GLN A 529 -36.27 32.78 0.62
N CYS A 530 -36.00 31.59 1.15
CA CYS A 530 -36.47 31.18 2.46
C CYS A 530 -35.96 32.11 3.58
N VAL A 531 -34.67 32.48 3.57
CA VAL A 531 -34.13 33.42 4.57
C VAL A 531 -34.76 34.81 4.45
N ILE A 532 -34.99 35.30 3.23
CA ILE A 532 -35.63 36.62 3.02
C ILE A 532 -37.04 36.62 3.62
N GLU A 533 -37.82 35.56 3.41
CA GLU A 533 -39.15 35.42 4.00
C GLU A 533 -39.11 35.36 5.52
N MET A 534 -38.14 34.65 6.11
CA MET A 534 -37.96 34.63 7.57
C MET A 534 -37.63 36.02 8.12
N GLN A 535 -36.76 36.79 7.45
CA GLN A 535 -36.41 38.15 7.86
C GLN A 535 -37.63 39.09 7.83
N GLN A 536 -38.40 39.06 6.75
CA GLN A 536 -39.62 39.86 6.62
C GLN A 536 -40.64 39.52 7.70
N ASN A 537 -40.80 38.24 8.04
CA ASN A 537 -41.70 37.82 9.12
C ASN A 537 -41.21 38.30 10.49
N THR A 538 -39.90 38.26 10.77
CA THR A 538 -39.36 38.79 12.03
C THR A 538 -39.50 40.31 12.15
N GLU A 539 -39.28 41.05 11.06
CA GLU A 539 -39.46 42.51 11.02
C GLU A 539 -40.93 42.89 11.22
N ASN A 540 -41.85 42.19 10.56
CA ASN A 540 -43.29 42.37 10.76
C ASN A 540 -43.70 42.11 12.20
N LEU A 541 -43.21 41.03 12.83
CA LEU A 541 -43.52 40.73 14.24
C LEU A 541 -43.00 41.80 15.21
N GLN A 542 -41.83 42.40 14.94
CA GLN A 542 -41.28 43.49 15.75
C GLN A 542 -42.05 44.82 15.57
N LEU A 543 -42.70 45.03 14.42
CA LEU A 543 -43.56 46.19 14.19
C LEU A 543 -44.91 46.10 14.91
N TYR A 544 -45.34 44.89 15.30
CA TYR A 544 -46.59 44.63 16.02
C TYR A 544 -46.42 44.39 17.53
N SER A 545 -45.18 44.35 18.04
CA SER A 545 -44.84 44.29 19.48
C SER A 545 -44.49 45.67 20.03
#